data_AF-A0A9P0DZ46-F1
#
_entry.id   AF-A0A9P0DZ46-F1
#
_cell.length_a   1.000
_cell.length_b   1.000
_cell.length_c   1.000
_cell.angle_alpha   90.00
_cell.angle_beta   90.00
_cell.angle_gamma   90.00
#
_symmetry.space_group_name_H-M   'P 1'
#
loop_
_entity.id
_entity.type
_entity.pdbx_description
1 polymer ?
#
loop_
_entity_poly.entity_id
_entity_poly.type
_entity_poly.pdbx_seq_one_letter_code
_entity_poly.pdbx_strand_id
1 'polypeptide(L)'
;MFLFSIFSQRLTDLNEKLRFEIYCIKWYLCDNDVKTSLKIFQEVTLRPMTLVAGGLVPANMDTFAKVINSSYSYYNLVTAFNIA
;
A
#
# COMPACT_ATOMS: atom_id res chain seq x y z
N MET A 1 -6.42 -13.56 1.69
CA MET A 1 -6.46 -12.11 1.99
C MET A 1 -5.27 -11.66 2.85
N PHE A 2 -5.05 -12.21 4.04
CA PHE A 2 -3.96 -11.77 4.94
C PHE A 2 -2.56 -11.69 4.29
N LEU A 3 -2.09 -12.78 3.65
CA LEU A 3 -0.77 -12.80 2.98
C LEU A 3 -0.65 -11.73 1.89
N PHE A 4 -1.73 -11.51 1.15
CA PHE A 4 -1.78 -10.53 0.07
C PHE A 4 -1.75 -9.10 0.60
N SER A 5 -2.47 -8.83 1.69
CA SER A 5 -2.44 -7.53 2.37
C SER A 5 -1.07 -7.21 2.97
N ILE A 6 -0.39 -8.20 3.58
CA ILE A 6 0.98 -8.02 4.09
C ILE A 6 1.95 -7.72 2.94
N PHE A 7 1.89 -8.51 1.87
CA PHE A 7 2.78 -8.31 0.73
C PHE A 7 2.63 -6.91 0.13
N SER A 8 1.39 -6.49 -0.08
CA SER A 8 1.04 -5.19 -0.65
C SER A 8 1.41 -4.02 0.27
N GLN A 9 1.26 -4.20 1.59
CA GLN A 9 1.70 -3.21 2.57
C GLN A 9 3.22 -3.06 2.56
N ARG A 10 3.97 -4.18 2.60
CA ARG A 10 5.44 -4.14 2.49
C ARG A 10 5.91 -3.47 1.20
N LEU A 11 5.23 -3.72 0.09
CA LEU A 11 5.54 -3.05 -1.19
C LEU A 11 5.35 -1.52 -1.09
N THR A 12 4.28 -1.09 -0.43
CA THR A 12 3.99 0.34 -0.20
C THR A 12 5.06 0.97 0.69
N ASP A 13 5.43 0.30 1.79
CA ASP A 13 6.47 0.76 2.72
C ASP A 13 7.84 0.87 2.03
N LEU A 14 8.19 -0.11 1.19
CA LEU A 14 9.43 -0.06 0.41
C LEU A 14 9.44 1.08 -0.61
N ASN A 15 8.31 1.34 -1.27
CA ASN A 15 8.17 2.47 -2.20
C ASN A 15 8.41 3.81 -1.49
N GLU A 16 7.81 3.99 -0.31
CA GLU A 16 7.97 5.17 0.50
C GLU A 16 9.41 5.36 0.99
N LYS A 17 10.05 4.27 1.44
CA LYS A 17 11.46 4.29 1.81
C LYS A 17 12.35 4.66 0.62
N LEU A 18 12.12 4.03 -0.55
CA LEU A 18 12.87 4.34 -1.77
C LEU A 18 12.75 5.81 -2.14
N ARG A 19 11.53 6.37 -2.09
CA ARG A 19 11.28 7.79 -2.37
C ARG A 19 12.07 8.71 -1.44
N PHE A 20 12.13 8.37 -0.15
CA PHE A 20 12.89 9.14 0.84
C PHE A 20 14.40 9.08 0.56
N GLU A 21 14.93 7.89 0.30
CA GLU A 21 16.36 7.71 -0.02
C GLU A 21 16.75 8.48 -1.30
N ILE A 22 15.92 8.41 -2.34
CA ILE A 22 16.14 9.16 -3.60
C ILE A 22 16.17 10.67 -3.35
N TYR A 23 15.27 11.17 -2.50
CA TYR A 23 15.25 12.59 -2.12
C TYR A 23 16.52 13.00 -1.36
N CYS A 24 17.05 12.12 -0.51
CA CYS A 24 18.27 12.37 0.28
C CYS A 24 19.56 12.33 -0.54
N ILE A 25 19.53 11.84 -1.79
CA ILE A 25 20.69 11.88 -2.67
C ILE A 25 21.08 13.34 -2.93
N LYS A 26 22.38 13.63 -2.91
CA LYS A 26 22.95 14.93 -3.29
C LYS A 26 22.85 15.12 -4.81
N TRP A 27 21.63 15.23 -5.31
CA TRP A 27 21.28 15.31 -6.73
C TRP A 27 22.02 16.43 -7.46
N TYR A 28 22.38 17.51 -6.77
CA TYR A 28 23.13 18.64 -7.34
C TYR A 28 24.57 18.27 -7.74
N LEU A 29 25.18 17.27 -7.09
CA LEU A 29 26.52 16.76 -7.40
C LEU A 29 26.53 15.69 -8.50
N CYS A 30 25.37 15.19 -8.90
CA CYS A 30 25.26 14.14 -9.92
C CYS A 30 25.37 14.72 -11.33
N ASP A 31 25.78 13.88 -12.27
CA ASP A 31 25.78 14.18 -13.70
C ASP A 31 24.34 14.41 -14.23
N ASN A 32 24.21 15.07 -15.39
CA ASN A 32 22.91 15.42 -15.95
C ASN A 32 22.05 14.19 -16.29
N ASP A 33 22.66 13.09 -16.73
CA ASP A 33 21.92 11.85 -17.01
C ASP A 33 21.31 11.28 -15.72
N VAL A 34 22.10 11.22 -14.65
CA VAL A 34 21.67 10.72 -13.34
C VAL A 34 20.60 11.64 -12.71
N LYS A 35 20.74 12.96 -12.85
CA LYS A 35 19.71 13.93 -12.42
C LYS A 35 18.38 13.70 -13.12
N THR A 36 18.41 13.41 -14.41
CA THR A 36 17.20 13.16 -15.20
C THR A 36 16.52 11.87 -14.75
N SER A 37 17.29 10.79 -14.55
CA SER A 37 16.77 9.54 -14.00
C SER A 37 16.20 9.71 -12.58
N LEU A 38 16.90 10.43 -11.69
CA LEU A 38 16.43 10.74 -10.33
C LEU A 38 15.07 11.43 -10.33
N LYS A 39 14.88 12.43 -11.21
CA LYS A 39 13.59 13.13 -11.35
C LYS A 39 12.47 12.18 -11.79
N ILE A 40 12.74 11.32 -12.77
CA ILE A 40 11.76 10.34 -13.25
C ILE A 40 11.39 9.37 -12.12
N PHE A 41 12.37 8.84 -11.39
CA PHE A 41 12.10 7.93 -10.27
C PHE A 41 11.34 8.63 -9.13
N GLN A 42 11.68 9.89 -8.82
CA GLN A 42 10.95 10.68 -7.82
C GLN A 42 9.46 10.83 -8.20
N GLU A 43 9.18 11.11 -9.48
CA GLU A 43 7.81 11.27 -9.99
C GLU A 43 7.04 9.95 -9.99
N VAL A 44 7.70 8.85 -10.40
CA VAL A 44 7.08 7.51 -10.41
C VAL A 44 6.74 7.05 -8.98
N THR A 45 7.64 7.26 -8.03
CA THR A 45 7.44 6.87 -6.62
C THR A 45 6.41 7.75 -5.89
N LEU A 46 6.06 8.91 -6.46
CA LEU A 46 4.99 9.78 -5.99
C LEU A 46 3.61 9.13 -6.17
N ARG A 47 3.46 8.28 -7.18
CA ARG A 47 2.28 7.43 -7.31
C ARG A 47 2.38 6.28 -6.31
N PRO A 48 1.42 6.12 -5.41
CA PRO A 48 1.46 5.03 -4.44
C PRO A 48 1.41 3.70 -5.19
N MET A 49 2.47 2.89 -5.07
CA MET A 49 2.50 1.50 -5.54
C MET A 49 1.58 0.64 -4.68
N THR A 50 0.28 0.89 -4.81
CA THR A 50 -0.78 0.15 -4.13
C THR A 50 -1.23 -0.98 -5.03
N LEU A 51 -1.13 -2.19 -4.53
CA LEU A 51 -1.60 -3.36 -5.23
C LEU A 51 -3.11 -3.45 -5.05
N VAL A 52 -3.86 -3.23 -6.13
CA VAL A 52 -5.33 -3.17 -6.09
C VAL A 52 -5.89 -4.54 -6.47
N ALA A 53 -6.64 -5.16 -5.56
CA ALA A 53 -7.38 -6.39 -5.86
C ALA A 53 -8.53 -6.06 -6.83
N GLY A 54 -8.47 -6.61 -8.05
CA GLY A 54 -9.52 -6.45 -9.06
C GLY A 54 -9.79 -4.99 -9.49
N GLY A 55 -8.84 -4.07 -9.29
CA GLY A 55 -8.99 -2.65 -9.62
C GLY A 55 -9.93 -1.85 -8.71
N LEU A 56 -10.52 -2.48 -7.68
CA LEU A 56 -11.54 -1.87 -6.82
C LEU A 56 -11.08 -1.61 -5.40
N VAL A 57 -10.22 -2.49 -4.84
CA VAL A 57 -9.88 -2.43 -3.42
C VAL A 57 -8.37 -2.48 -3.22
N PRO A 58 -7.75 -1.44 -2.62
CA PRO A 58 -6.34 -1.48 -2.27
C PRO A 58 -6.12 -2.56 -1.23
N ALA A 59 -5.20 -3.49 -1.51
CA ALA A 59 -4.91 -4.59 -0.60
C ALA A 59 -4.01 -4.14 0.54
N ASN A 60 -4.48 -3.24 1.39
CA ASN A 60 -3.79 -2.87 2.63
C ASN A 60 -4.32 -3.66 3.83
N MET A 61 -3.63 -3.56 4.96
CA MET A 61 -4.08 -4.19 6.21
C MET A 61 -5.36 -3.54 6.75
N ASP A 62 -5.61 -2.26 6.47
CA ASP A 62 -6.88 -1.61 6.81
C ASP A 62 -8.07 -2.30 6.14
N THR A 63 -7.94 -2.64 4.86
CA THR A 63 -8.97 -3.38 4.13
C THR A 63 -9.15 -4.77 4.72
N PHE A 64 -8.06 -5.46 5.06
CA PHE A 64 -8.16 -6.75 5.74
C PHE A 64 -8.90 -6.65 7.08
N ALA A 65 -8.57 -5.66 7.90
CA ALA A 65 -9.25 -5.41 9.18
C ALA A 65 -10.74 -5.12 8.97
N LYS A 66 -11.09 -4.31 7.97
CA LYS A 66 -12.50 -4.03 7.61
C LYS A 66 -13.25 -5.31 7.22
N VAL A 67 -12.64 -6.19 6.42
CA VAL A 67 -13.24 -7.46 6.03
C VAL A 67 -13.50 -8.35 7.25
N ILE A 68 -12.51 -8.49 8.14
CA ILE A 68 -12.65 -9.27 9.37
C ILE A 68 -13.74 -8.68 10.29
N ASN A 69 -13.75 -7.37 10.50
CA ASN A 69 -14.77 -6.70 11.32
C ASN A 69 -16.18 -6.84 10.76
N SER A 70 -16.31 -6.81 9.42
CA SER A 70 -17.57 -7.07 8.73
C SER A 70 -18.05 -8.51 8.96
N SER A 71 -17.14 -9.49 8.82
CA SER A 71 -17.44 -10.90 9.11
C SER A 71 -17.88 -11.13 10.55
N TYR A 72 -17.21 -10.50 11.53
CA TYR A 72 -17.62 -10.56 12.93
C TYR A 72 -19.00 -9.94 13.17
N SER A 73 -19.25 -8.76 12.60
CA SER A 73 -20.55 -8.08 12.69
C SER A 73 -21.66 -8.95 12.11
N TYR A 74 -21.42 -9.56 10.96
CA TYR A 74 -22.35 -10.47 10.30
C TYR A 74 -22.63 -11.72 11.15
N TYR A 75 -21.57 -12.35 11.68
CA TYR A 75 -21.69 -13.50 12.57
C TYR A 75 -22.55 -13.16 13.80
N ASN A 76 -22.27 -12.03 14.46
CA ASN A 76 -23.03 -11.60 15.63
C ASN A 76 -24.50 -11.35 15.30
N LEU A 77 -24.80 -10.73 14.16
CA LEU A 77 -26.16 -10.51 13.68
C LEU A 77 -26.91 -11.83 13.48
N VAL A 78 -26.31 -12.79 12.77
CA VAL A 78 -26.91 -14.11 12.54
C VAL A 78 -27.14 -14.84 13.86
N THR A 79 -26.18 -14.77 14.78
CA THR A 79 -26.29 -15.43 16.09
C THR A 79 -27.40 -14.80 16.94
N ALA A 80 -27.55 -13.47 16.91
CA ALA A 80 -28.64 -12.78 17.60
C ALA A 80 -30.03 -13.17 17.04
N PHE A 81 -30.17 -13.31 15.72
CA PHE A 81 -31.41 -13.79 15.11
C PHE A 81 -31.70 -15.27 15.37
N ASN A 82 -30.68 -16.10 15.60
CA ASN A 82 -30.85 -17.53 15.87
C ASN A 82 -31.14 -17.82 17.37
N ILE A 83 -30.91 -16.84 18.25
CA ILE A 83 -31.21 -16.92 19.68
C ILE A 83 -32.57 -16.26 20.01
N ALA A 84 -33.15 -15.48 19.09
CA ALA A 84 -34.50 -14.90 19.17
C ALA A 84 -35.56 -15.83 18.54
#